data_AF-A0A974XHW8-F1
#
_entry.id   AF-A0A974XHW8-F1
#
_cell.length_a   1.000
_cell.length_b   1.000
_cell.length_c   1.000
_cell.angle_alpha   90.00
_cell.angle_beta   90.00
_cell.angle_gamma   90.00
#
_symmetry.space_group_name_H-M   'P 1'
#
loop_
_entity.id
_entity.type
_entity.pdbx_description
1 polymer ?
#
loop_
_entity_poly.entity_id
_entity_poly.type
_entity_poly.pdbx_seq_one_letter_code
_entity_poly.pdbx_strand_id
1 'polypeptide(L)'
;MESSRTLRRFMSLLLPLAAALSLTVATPSQAEPKALMLKPFKSMSEESAKCAGCHKEKNPSLYAQWGRSKHYGANVGCYECHKAEPGDKDAIKHEGFSISVIVSPKDCSQCHNQEVEEFGKSHHANAGKILGSLDNFLAEVVEGAGTFNGQSPAAINGCWQCHGSEVKVLANGDLDPTTWPNTGIGRINPDGSIGACTACHQRHEFSMVQARRPEACGKCHLGPDHPQKEIYEESKHGINFYANVDRMNLDSAKWIVGEDYDAAPTCATCHMSATREQAVTHDVGSRISWTLRPAVSEKIDAKDKASGKQVKSWEDRRKDMQDVCQACHTKSMTDSFYQQFDSLVNLYNDKFATPGKTLMATLKKEGMLTDVGFDEEIEWTWFYLWHHEGRRARHGAAMMAPDYAQWHGMFEVAERFYVQMVPQYLEKVDEAEHKGNKEGADRARKVLDEILAKPEHAWFTGNEPEEIKKARLEAQKAFKARYLGESH
;
A
#
# COMPACT_ATOMS: atom_id res chain seq x y z
N MET A 1 69.92 -19.68 7.63
CA MET A 1 70.36 -20.95 8.24
C MET A 1 69.17 -21.88 8.15
N GLU A 2 69.10 -22.68 7.08
CA GLU A 2 69.52 -24.10 7.06
C GLU A 2 68.61 -24.94 7.98
N SER A 3 68.08 -26.12 7.63
CA SER A 3 68.22 -27.04 6.49
C SER A 3 67.19 -28.15 6.80
N SER A 4 66.25 -28.49 5.92
CA SER A 4 66.33 -29.59 4.94
C SER A 4 66.67 -30.98 5.53
N ARG A 5 65.82 -31.98 5.25
CA ARG A 5 66.15 -33.29 4.62
C ARG A 5 64.91 -34.21 4.63
N THR A 6 64.17 -34.43 3.54
CA THR A 6 64.36 -35.36 2.38
C THR A 6 64.64 -36.83 2.69
N LEU A 7 63.86 -37.72 2.03
CA LEU A 7 64.16 -38.99 1.32
C LEU A 7 62.84 -39.80 1.22
N ARG A 8 62.40 -40.51 0.16
CA ARG A 8 62.93 -41.16 -1.06
C ARG A 8 61.71 -41.40 -2.02
N ARG A 9 61.79 -41.08 -3.34
CA ARG A 9 62.04 -41.97 -4.52
C ARG A 9 61.10 -43.21 -4.62
N PHE A 10 60.41 -43.55 -5.72
CA PHE A 10 60.87 -43.75 -7.12
C PHE A 10 59.68 -43.87 -8.13
N MET A 11 59.90 -43.37 -9.36
CA MET A 11 59.59 -43.90 -10.73
C MET A 11 58.36 -44.81 -11.00
N SER A 12 57.67 -44.84 -12.15
CA SER A 12 57.50 -44.01 -13.37
C SER A 12 56.69 -44.83 -14.40
N LEU A 13 55.94 -44.14 -15.28
CA LEU A 13 55.56 -44.48 -16.68
C LEU A 13 54.24 -45.24 -17.02
N LEU A 14 53.37 -44.49 -17.72
CA LEU A 14 52.67 -44.75 -19.01
C LEU A 14 51.24 -45.35 -19.10
N LEU A 15 50.32 -44.43 -19.48
CA LEU A 15 49.06 -44.42 -20.29
C LEU A 15 48.67 -45.66 -21.16
N PRO A 16 47.44 -45.70 -21.78
CA PRO A 16 46.10 -45.21 -21.39
C PRO A 16 44.95 -46.21 -21.74
N LEU A 17 43.73 -46.08 -21.19
CA LEU A 17 42.49 -46.31 -21.97
C LEU A 17 41.25 -45.76 -21.25
N ALA A 18 40.30 -45.32 -22.07
CA ALA A 18 39.11 -44.56 -21.76
C ALA A 18 38.06 -45.27 -20.88
N ALA A 19 37.44 -44.50 -19.98
CA ALA A 19 36.07 -44.72 -19.54
C ALA A 19 35.42 -43.34 -19.38
N ALA A 20 34.59 -43.00 -20.36
CA ALA A 20 33.66 -41.88 -20.30
C ALA A 20 32.54 -42.22 -19.31
N LEU A 21 32.22 -41.30 -18.38
CA LEU A 21 30.85 -41.10 -17.91
C LEU A 21 30.73 -39.75 -17.16
N SER A 22 30.24 -38.76 -17.91
CA SER A 22 29.23 -37.78 -17.51
C SER A 22 29.51 -36.87 -16.29
N LEU A 23 30.23 -35.77 -16.52
CA LEU A 23 30.02 -34.54 -15.75
C LEU A 23 28.67 -33.92 -16.13
N THR A 24 27.68 -33.98 -15.24
CA THR A 24 26.55 -33.04 -15.29
C THR A 24 26.97 -31.77 -14.54
N VAL A 25 27.63 -30.85 -15.26
CA VAL A 25 27.69 -29.45 -14.87
C VAL A 25 26.26 -28.91 -15.04
N ALA A 26 25.52 -28.85 -13.94
CA ALA A 26 24.28 -28.09 -13.90
C ALA A 26 24.66 -26.60 -14.04
N THR A 27 24.49 -26.06 -15.24
CA THR A 27 24.45 -24.62 -15.43
C THR A 27 23.20 -24.10 -14.73
N PRO A 28 23.29 -23.11 -13.82
CA PRO A 28 22.11 -22.38 -13.44
C PRO A 28 21.68 -21.61 -14.68
N SER A 29 20.57 -22.01 -15.29
CA SER A 29 19.83 -21.14 -16.19
C SER A 29 19.21 -20.03 -15.33
N GLN A 30 20.04 -19.06 -14.95
CA GLN A 30 19.58 -17.75 -14.55
C GLN A 30 19.17 -17.05 -15.84
N ALA A 31 17.88 -17.09 -16.14
CA ALA A 31 17.30 -16.10 -17.01
C ALA A 31 17.40 -14.76 -16.26
N GLU A 32 18.46 -13.99 -16.52
CA GLU A 32 18.46 -12.56 -16.22
C GLU A 32 17.22 -11.96 -16.90
N PRO A 33 16.42 -11.12 -16.21
CA PRO A 33 15.40 -10.33 -16.89
C PRO A 33 16.13 -9.44 -17.90
N LYS A 34 16.08 -9.84 -19.18
CA LYS A 34 16.58 -9.03 -20.29
C LYS A 34 15.68 -7.82 -20.40
N ALA A 35 16.08 -6.73 -19.76
CA ALA A 35 15.68 -5.42 -20.22
C ALA A 35 15.95 -5.37 -21.73
N LEU A 36 14.92 -5.10 -22.52
CA LEU A 36 15.04 -4.78 -23.93
C LEU A 36 15.82 -3.46 -24.02
N MET A 37 17.14 -3.55 -23.97
CA MET A 37 18.04 -2.44 -24.21
C MET A 37 17.91 -2.06 -25.69
N LEU A 38 17.01 -1.12 -25.98
CA LEU A 38 17.05 -0.39 -27.25
C LEU A 38 18.46 0.21 -27.36
N LYS A 39 19.12 -0.02 -28.51
CA LYS A 39 20.46 0.51 -28.75
C LYS A 39 20.43 2.02 -28.49
N PRO A 40 21.30 2.57 -27.62
CA PRO A 40 21.34 4.01 -27.40
C PRO A 40 21.63 4.69 -28.74
N PHE A 41 20.84 5.72 -29.06
CA PHE A 41 21.15 6.58 -30.22
C PHE A 41 22.54 7.21 -30.04
N LYS A 42 23.26 7.39 -31.14
CA LYS A 42 24.61 7.97 -31.09
C LYS A 42 24.60 9.47 -30.73
N SER A 43 23.43 10.10 -30.81
CA SER A 43 23.10 11.48 -30.48
C SER A 43 21.59 11.61 -30.22
N MET A 44 21.18 12.61 -29.45
CA MET A 44 19.77 13.00 -29.28
C MET A 44 19.09 13.28 -30.63
N SER A 45 17.77 13.07 -30.72
CA SER A 45 16.99 13.41 -31.92
C SER A 45 17.05 14.92 -32.24
N GLU A 46 16.85 15.27 -33.50
CA GLU A 46 16.84 16.68 -33.93
C GLU A 46 15.70 17.45 -33.26
N GLU A 47 14.56 16.79 -33.05
CA GLU A 47 13.39 17.33 -32.37
C GLU A 47 13.69 17.62 -30.91
N SER A 48 14.18 16.64 -30.16
CA SER A 48 14.56 16.85 -28.76
C SER A 48 15.70 17.86 -28.61
N ALA A 49 16.62 17.97 -29.58
CA ALA A 49 17.64 19.02 -29.59
C ALA A 49 17.04 20.43 -29.70
N LYS A 50 16.01 20.61 -30.51
CA LYS A 50 15.27 21.89 -30.61
C LYS A 50 14.51 22.18 -29.31
N CYS A 51 13.83 21.19 -28.74
CA CYS A 51 13.14 21.31 -27.45
C CYS A 51 14.12 21.74 -26.35
N ALA A 52 15.23 21.01 -26.21
CA ALA A 52 16.28 21.26 -25.24
C ALA A 52 16.93 22.64 -25.42
N GLY A 53 17.17 23.07 -26.66
CA GLY A 53 17.74 24.38 -26.97
C GLY A 53 16.93 25.55 -26.39
N CYS A 54 15.60 25.49 -26.49
CA CYS A 54 14.72 26.53 -25.95
C CYS A 54 14.41 26.32 -24.45
N HIS A 55 14.08 25.08 -24.04
CA HIS A 55 13.65 24.80 -22.67
C HIS A 55 14.79 24.87 -21.64
N LYS A 56 16.06 24.81 -22.05
CA LYS A 56 17.18 25.13 -21.17
C LYS A 56 17.09 26.54 -20.59
N GLU A 57 16.59 27.50 -21.37
CA GLU A 57 16.44 28.90 -20.94
C GLU A 57 15.06 29.16 -20.32
N LYS A 58 13.99 28.63 -20.94
CA LYS A 58 12.61 28.88 -20.50
C LYS A 58 12.21 28.07 -19.26
N ASN A 59 12.73 26.86 -19.12
CA ASN A 59 12.39 25.90 -18.07
C ASN A 59 13.66 25.24 -17.49
N PRO A 60 14.60 26.03 -16.94
CA PRO A 60 15.93 25.54 -16.56
C PRO A 60 15.88 24.39 -15.55
N SER A 61 14.89 24.39 -14.64
CA SER A 61 14.71 23.33 -13.65
C SER A 61 14.30 22.00 -14.28
N LEU A 62 13.37 22.01 -15.24
CA LEU A 62 12.94 20.78 -15.93
C LEU A 62 14.07 20.22 -16.78
N TYR A 63 14.77 21.10 -17.49
CA TYR A 63 15.96 20.73 -18.26
C TYR A 63 17.05 20.10 -17.37
N ALA A 64 17.32 20.70 -16.20
CA ALA A 64 18.31 20.18 -15.27
C ALA A 64 17.90 18.84 -14.65
N GLN A 65 16.62 18.65 -14.30
CA GLN A 65 16.11 17.36 -13.81
C GLN A 65 16.25 16.26 -14.87
N TRP A 66 15.82 16.55 -16.09
CA TRP A 66 16.00 15.61 -17.21
C TRP A 66 17.49 15.32 -17.44
N GLY A 67 18.36 16.32 -17.45
CA GLY A 67 19.81 16.14 -17.64
C GLY A 67 20.50 15.27 -16.58
N ARG A 68 19.90 15.09 -15.38
CA ARG A 68 20.37 14.16 -14.34
C ARG A 68 19.74 12.76 -14.44
N SER A 69 18.68 12.61 -15.23
CA SER A 69 17.93 11.35 -15.33
C SER A 69 18.73 10.27 -16.07
N LYS A 70 18.40 9.00 -15.80
CA LYS A 70 18.87 7.89 -16.63
C LYS A 70 18.30 7.94 -18.06
N HIS A 71 17.14 8.56 -18.25
CA HIS A 71 16.56 8.80 -19.58
C HIS A 71 17.45 9.67 -20.47
N TYR A 72 18.05 10.74 -19.92
CA TYR A 72 19.04 11.55 -20.64
C TYR A 72 20.23 10.70 -21.13
N GLY A 73 20.82 9.92 -20.24
CA GLY A 73 21.93 9.02 -20.58
C GLY A 73 21.56 7.90 -21.56
N ALA A 74 20.27 7.55 -21.65
CA ALA A 74 19.73 6.56 -22.59
C ALA A 74 19.25 7.18 -23.92
N ASN A 75 19.43 8.50 -24.12
CA ASN A 75 18.90 9.25 -25.26
C ASN A 75 17.37 9.26 -25.40
N VAL A 76 16.66 9.22 -24.29
CA VAL A 76 15.21 9.51 -24.25
C VAL A 76 15.05 11.00 -23.93
N GLY A 77 14.76 11.80 -24.96
CA GLY A 77 14.61 13.25 -24.88
C GLY A 77 13.16 13.69 -24.69
N CYS A 78 12.96 15.01 -24.79
CA CYS A 78 11.65 15.63 -24.60
C CYS A 78 10.63 15.09 -25.62
N TYR A 79 11.01 15.06 -26.90
CA TYR A 79 10.11 14.68 -27.98
C TYR A 79 9.80 13.18 -27.97
N GLU A 80 10.74 12.33 -27.56
CA GLU A 80 10.52 10.88 -27.47
C GLU A 80 9.39 10.51 -26.49
N CYS A 81 9.14 11.33 -25.47
CA CYS A 81 8.01 11.14 -24.55
C CYS A 81 6.78 12.00 -24.89
N HIS A 82 6.99 13.25 -25.30
CA HIS A 82 5.90 14.21 -25.48
C HIS A 82 5.29 14.20 -26.88
N LYS A 83 5.90 13.54 -27.87
CA LYS A 83 5.31 13.45 -29.21
C LYS A 83 3.89 12.86 -29.10
N ALA A 84 2.93 13.55 -29.69
CA ALA A 84 1.57 13.07 -29.84
C ALA A 84 1.18 13.01 -31.32
N GLU A 85 0.30 12.07 -31.67
CA GLU A 85 -0.28 12.05 -33.00
C GLU A 85 -1.34 13.17 -33.09
N PRO A 86 -1.47 13.88 -34.24
CA PRO A 86 -2.40 15.01 -34.34
C PRO A 86 -3.88 14.70 -34.05
N GLY A 87 -4.26 13.41 -34.03
CA GLY A 87 -5.60 12.96 -33.68
C GLY A 87 -5.79 12.62 -32.20
N ASP A 88 -4.74 12.65 -31.37
CA ASP A 88 -4.86 12.43 -29.94
C ASP A 88 -5.65 13.59 -29.31
N LYS A 89 -6.49 13.27 -28.31
CA LYS A 89 -7.44 14.25 -27.75
C LYS A 89 -6.77 15.46 -27.12
N ASP A 90 -5.58 15.26 -26.56
CA ASP A 90 -4.76 16.25 -25.86
C ASP A 90 -3.55 16.70 -26.69
N ALA A 91 -3.53 16.41 -27.99
CA ALA A 91 -2.48 16.88 -28.88
C ALA A 91 -2.59 18.40 -29.11
N ILE A 92 -1.47 19.10 -28.91
CA ILE A 92 -1.32 20.53 -29.19
C ILE A 92 -0.17 20.76 -30.20
N LYS A 93 -0.27 21.86 -30.95
CA LYS A 93 0.86 22.34 -31.77
C LYS A 93 1.76 23.25 -30.95
N HIS A 94 3.05 22.93 -30.92
CA HIS A 94 4.04 23.72 -30.20
C HIS A 94 5.34 23.82 -31.03
N GLU A 95 5.70 25.03 -31.46
CA GLU A 95 6.94 25.31 -32.21
C GLU A 95 7.14 24.39 -33.44
N GLY A 96 6.05 24.09 -34.15
CA GLY A 96 6.06 23.22 -35.34
C GLY A 96 5.92 21.72 -35.06
N PHE A 97 5.91 21.31 -33.79
CA PHE A 97 5.72 19.92 -33.37
C PHE A 97 4.29 19.63 -32.90
N SER A 98 3.90 18.36 -32.95
CA SER A 98 2.67 17.84 -32.35
C SER A 98 3.04 17.14 -31.05
N ILE A 99 2.58 17.67 -29.92
CA ILE A 99 2.94 17.15 -28.59
C ILE A 99 1.71 16.98 -27.70
N SER A 100 1.80 16.14 -26.68
CA SER A 100 0.92 16.17 -25.52
C SER A 100 1.72 16.60 -24.28
N VAL A 101 1.07 17.36 -23.41
CA VAL A 101 1.61 17.70 -22.08
C VAL A 101 1.62 16.48 -21.16
N ILE A 102 0.67 15.55 -21.34
CA ILE A 102 0.49 14.38 -20.47
C ILE A 102 1.13 13.17 -21.12
N VAL A 103 2.25 12.74 -20.56
CA VAL A 103 2.84 11.43 -20.86
C VAL A 103 2.11 10.37 -20.03
N SER A 104 1.42 9.46 -20.70
CA SER A 104 0.58 8.43 -20.11
C SER A 104 1.35 7.10 -19.92
N PRO A 105 0.78 6.11 -19.19
CA PRO A 105 1.29 4.75 -19.18
C PRO A 105 1.46 4.12 -20.56
N LYS A 106 0.65 4.50 -21.57
CA LYS A 106 0.75 3.99 -22.94
C LYS A 106 2.00 4.51 -23.67
N ASP A 107 2.43 5.73 -23.36
CA ASP A 107 3.70 6.28 -23.85
C ASP A 107 4.87 5.57 -23.17
N CYS A 108 4.74 5.34 -21.86
CA CYS A 108 5.73 4.61 -21.08
C CYS A 108 5.91 3.16 -21.60
N SER A 109 4.82 2.50 -22.00
CA SER A 109 4.86 1.11 -22.49
C SER A 109 5.61 0.94 -23.80
N GLN A 110 5.91 2.02 -24.55
CA GLN A 110 6.79 1.90 -25.72
C GLN A 110 8.16 1.30 -25.36
N CYS A 111 8.62 1.49 -24.12
CA CYS A 111 9.86 0.90 -23.59
C CYS A 111 9.60 -0.02 -22.38
N HIS A 112 8.65 0.34 -21.50
CA HIS A 112 8.40 -0.32 -20.20
C HIS A 112 7.12 -1.16 -20.21
N ASN A 113 7.04 -2.11 -21.15
CA ASN A 113 5.84 -2.95 -21.34
C ASN A 113 5.51 -3.77 -20.10
N GLN A 114 6.52 -4.39 -19.48
CA GLN A 114 6.34 -5.25 -18.32
C GLN A 114 5.81 -4.45 -17.11
N GLU A 115 6.42 -3.32 -16.81
CA GLU A 115 6.04 -2.49 -15.66
C GLU A 115 4.62 -1.95 -15.81
N VAL A 116 4.22 -1.55 -17.03
CA VAL A 116 2.86 -1.09 -17.32
C VAL A 116 1.84 -2.23 -17.22
N GLU A 117 2.16 -3.42 -17.70
CA GLU A 117 1.29 -4.59 -17.59
C GLU A 117 1.07 -5.00 -16.11
N GLU A 118 2.15 -5.05 -15.33
CA GLU A 118 2.11 -5.33 -13.90
C GLU A 118 1.32 -4.26 -13.13
N PHE A 119 1.60 -2.98 -13.39
CA PHE A 119 0.85 -1.88 -12.77
C PHE A 119 -0.64 -1.97 -13.11
N GLY A 120 -0.99 -2.28 -14.36
CA GLY A 120 -2.37 -2.42 -14.82
C GLY A 120 -3.17 -3.51 -14.10
N LYS A 121 -2.50 -4.54 -13.57
CA LYS A 121 -3.12 -5.61 -12.75
C LYS A 121 -3.39 -5.16 -11.31
N SER A 122 -2.70 -4.13 -10.84
CA SER A 122 -2.79 -3.65 -9.46
C SER A 122 -4.10 -2.91 -9.17
N HIS A 123 -4.46 -2.85 -7.88
CA HIS A 123 -5.54 -1.97 -7.43
C HIS A 123 -5.20 -0.48 -7.59
N HIS A 124 -3.91 -0.10 -7.63
CA HIS A 124 -3.49 1.28 -7.85
C HIS A 124 -3.92 1.81 -9.22
N ALA A 125 -3.84 1.00 -10.28
CA ALA A 125 -4.39 1.39 -11.57
C ALA A 125 -5.88 1.73 -11.43
N ASN A 126 -6.64 0.92 -10.71
CA ASN A 126 -8.08 1.14 -10.55
C ASN A 126 -8.46 2.19 -9.49
N ALA A 127 -7.50 2.89 -8.87
CA ALA A 127 -7.76 3.75 -7.72
C ALA A 127 -8.73 4.90 -8.04
N GLY A 128 -8.67 5.50 -9.23
CA GLY A 128 -9.57 6.58 -9.63
C GLY A 128 -11.04 6.16 -9.80
N LYS A 129 -11.32 4.85 -9.86
CA LYS A 129 -12.70 4.33 -9.92
C LYS A 129 -13.45 4.48 -8.59
N ILE A 130 -12.75 4.78 -7.50
CA ILE A 130 -13.39 5.08 -6.20
C ILE A 130 -14.32 6.30 -6.29
N LEU A 131 -14.10 7.20 -7.24
CA LEU A 131 -14.94 8.38 -7.46
C LEU A 131 -16.34 8.04 -8.00
N GLY A 132 -16.56 6.80 -8.42
CA GLY A 132 -17.88 6.29 -8.77
C GLY A 132 -18.54 5.48 -7.65
N SER A 133 -17.94 5.39 -6.46
CA SER A 133 -18.47 4.64 -5.32
C SER A 133 -18.95 5.57 -4.21
N LEU A 134 -19.75 5.04 -3.29
CA LEU A 134 -20.17 5.75 -2.08
C LEU A 134 -18.99 6.20 -1.20
N ASP A 135 -17.77 5.69 -1.44
CA ASP A 135 -16.58 6.07 -0.68
C ASP A 135 -16.15 7.54 -0.92
N ASN A 136 -16.67 8.22 -1.96
CA ASN A 136 -16.41 9.66 -2.19
C ASN A 136 -17.50 10.59 -1.61
N PHE A 137 -18.55 10.05 -0.99
CA PHE A 137 -19.71 10.83 -0.53
C PHE A 137 -19.32 11.95 0.43
N LEU A 138 -18.36 11.70 1.34
CA LEU A 138 -17.85 12.73 2.23
C LEU A 138 -17.30 13.91 1.43
N ALA A 139 -16.34 13.66 0.54
CA ALA A 139 -15.63 14.68 -0.23
C ALA A 139 -16.47 15.44 -1.26
N GLU A 140 -17.48 14.79 -1.82
CA GLU A 140 -18.35 15.41 -2.82
C GLU A 140 -19.56 16.12 -2.21
N VAL A 141 -20.07 15.63 -1.06
CA VAL A 141 -21.38 16.05 -0.52
C VAL A 141 -21.30 16.60 0.90
N VAL A 142 -20.63 15.91 1.83
CA VAL A 142 -20.66 16.30 3.26
C VAL A 142 -19.70 17.46 3.54
N GLU A 143 -18.43 17.34 3.13
CA GLU A 143 -17.46 18.44 3.16
C GLU A 143 -17.42 19.23 1.85
N GLY A 144 -17.91 18.62 0.77
CA GLY A 144 -17.86 19.15 -0.59
C GLY A 144 -19.01 20.06 -0.98
N ALA A 145 -18.78 20.89 -2.00
CA ALA A 145 -19.82 21.64 -2.70
C ALA A 145 -19.34 21.96 -4.12
N GLY A 146 -20.24 21.97 -5.11
CA GLY A 146 -19.94 22.20 -6.53
C GLY A 146 -19.48 23.62 -6.90
N THR A 147 -18.66 24.27 -6.08
CA THR A 147 -18.30 25.69 -6.18
C THR A 147 -17.16 25.95 -7.17
N PHE A 148 -16.55 24.92 -7.77
CA PHE A 148 -15.53 25.08 -8.80
C PHE A 148 -15.94 24.36 -10.08
N ASN A 149 -16.54 25.12 -11.01
CA ASN A 149 -17.11 24.62 -12.27
C ASN A 149 -18.01 23.37 -12.09
N GLY A 150 -18.81 23.35 -11.02
CA GLY A 150 -19.73 22.25 -10.72
C GLY A 150 -19.07 21.02 -10.08
N GLN A 151 -17.79 21.10 -9.70
CA GLN A 151 -17.06 20.05 -8.99
C GLN A 151 -16.73 20.48 -7.55
N SER A 152 -16.56 19.51 -6.65
CA SER A 152 -16.17 19.75 -5.26
C SER A 152 -14.68 20.12 -5.15
N PRO A 153 -14.31 21.31 -4.65
CA PRO A 153 -12.92 21.64 -4.37
C PRO A 153 -12.28 20.70 -3.35
N ALA A 154 -13.04 20.16 -2.40
CA ALA A 154 -12.56 19.20 -1.41
C ALA A 154 -12.15 17.88 -2.09
N ALA A 155 -12.97 17.37 -3.01
CA ALA A 155 -12.66 16.17 -3.78
C ALA A 155 -11.45 16.38 -4.71
N ILE A 156 -11.41 17.52 -5.42
CA ILE A 156 -10.31 17.87 -6.36
C ILE A 156 -8.96 17.94 -5.64
N ASN A 157 -8.90 18.58 -4.48
CA ASN A 157 -7.65 18.83 -3.77
C ASN A 157 -7.27 17.70 -2.80
N GLY A 158 -8.23 16.93 -2.30
CA GLY A 158 -8.00 15.80 -1.39
C GLY A 158 -7.97 14.47 -2.15
N CYS A 159 -9.14 13.88 -2.37
CA CYS A 159 -9.29 12.52 -2.90
C CYS A 159 -8.62 12.35 -4.27
N TRP A 160 -8.85 13.28 -5.21
CA TRP A 160 -8.41 13.13 -6.60
C TRP A 160 -6.89 13.26 -6.75
N GLN A 161 -6.22 13.92 -5.81
CA GLN A 161 -4.75 14.02 -5.81
C GLN A 161 -4.07 12.72 -5.40
N CYS A 162 -4.76 11.84 -4.65
CA CYS A 162 -4.24 10.54 -4.26
C CYS A 162 -4.73 9.42 -5.20
N HIS A 163 -6.05 9.35 -5.41
CA HIS A 163 -6.68 8.27 -6.18
C HIS A 163 -6.60 8.49 -7.69
N GLY A 164 -6.70 9.75 -8.14
CA GLY A 164 -6.81 10.12 -9.54
C GLY A 164 -8.26 10.34 -9.94
N SER A 165 -8.44 11.11 -11.02
CA SER A 165 -9.73 11.38 -11.67
C SER A 165 -9.59 11.24 -13.18
N GLU A 166 -10.71 11.33 -13.90
CA GLU A 166 -10.67 11.58 -15.35
C GLU A 166 -10.06 12.95 -15.62
N VAL A 167 -9.07 13.00 -16.51
CA VAL A 167 -8.55 14.25 -17.06
C VAL A 167 -9.37 14.65 -18.26
N LYS A 168 -10.01 15.83 -18.18
CA LYS A 168 -10.85 16.35 -19.26
C LYS A 168 -10.07 17.34 -20.12
N VAL A 169 -10.19 17.18 -21.43
CA VAL A 169 -9.72 18.14 -22.42
C VAL A 169 -10.93 18.99 -22.84
N LEU A 170 -10.81 20.31 -22.70
CA LEU A 170 -11.82 21.27 -23.09
C LEU A 170 -11.87 21.41 -24.61
N ALA A 171 -12.97 21.98 -25.14
CA ALA A 171 -13.16 22.15 -26.57
C ALA A 171 -12.08 23.03 -27.25
N ASN A 172 -11.40 23.88 -26.49
CA ASN A 172 -10.30 24.71 -26.96
C ASN A 172 -8.92 24.00 -26.92
N GLY A 173 -8.87 22.74 -26.47
CA GLY A 173 -7.64 21.95 -26.33
C GLY A 173 -6.94 22.10 -24.98
N ASP A 174 -7.40 23.00 -24.10
CA ASP A 174 -6.84 23.13 -22.75
C ASP A 174 -7.29 21.99 -21.84
N LEU A 175 -6.52 21.71 -20.80
CA LEU A 175 -6.91 20.77 -19.76
C LEU A 175 -7.83 21.46 -18.76
N ASP A 176 -8.96 20.82 -18.42
CA ASP A 176 -9.94 21.36 -17.48
C ASP A 176 -9.29 21.52 -16.09
N PRO A 177 -9.29 22.75 -15.51
CA PRO A 177 -8.60 23.03 -14.26
C PRO A 177 -9.24 22.32 -13.05
N THR A 178 -10.46 21.77 -13.17
CA THR A 178 -11.05 20.89 -12.15
C THR A 178 -10.41 19.51 -12.14
N THR A 179 -9.79 19.08 -13.24
CA THR A 179 -9.23 17.73 -13.40
C THR A 179 -7.73 17.70 -13.64
N TRP A 180 -7.10 18.86 -13.82
CA TRP A 180 -5.67 19.02 -14.01
C TRP A 180 -5.14 20.29 -13.31
N PRO A 181 -3.99 20.24 -12.60
CA PRO A 181 -3.06 19.12 -12.45
C PRO A 181 -3.60 17.99 -11.57
N ASN A 182 -3.35 16.74 -12.00
CA ASN A 182 -3.70 15.55 -11.25
C ASN A 182 -2.49 14.61 -11.10
N THR A 183 -2.21 14.26 -9.84
CA THR A 183 -1.08 13.42 -9.43
C THR A 183 -1.52 12.09 -8.82
N GLY A 184 -2.79 11.73 -8.97
CA GLY A 184 -3.37 10.54 -8.39
C GLY A 184 -2.97 9.28 -9.16
N ILE A 185 -2.72 8.20 -8.43
CA ILE A 185 -2.05 7.02 -8.98
C ILE A 185 -2.90 6.28 -10.04
N GLY A 186 -4.23 6.31 -9.92
CA GLY A 186 -5.19 5.70 -10.85
C GLY A 186 -5.89 6.71 -11.76
N ARG A 187 -5.22 7.81 -12.12
CA ARG A 187 -5.71 8.82 -13.05
C ARG A 187 -6.17 8.19 -14.38
N ILE A 188 -7.30 8.65 -14.92
CA ILE A 188 -7.79 8.23 -16.24
C ILE A 188 -7.33 9.29 -17.25
N ASN A 189 -6.43 8.89 -18.17
CA ASN A 189 -5.77 9.80 -19.10
C ASN A 189 -6.61 10.06 -20.37
N PRO A 190 -6.34 11.15 -21.12
CA PRO A 190 -7.08 11.49 -22.34
C PRO A 190 -7.07 10.38 -23.41
N ASP A 191 -5.99 9.60 -23.49
CA ASP A 191 -5.82 8.45 -24.38
C ASP A 191 -6.56 7.18 -23.91
N GLY A 192 -7.26 7.24 -22.77
CA GLY A 192 -8.01 6.15 -22.15
C GLY A 192 -7.16 5.20 -21.30
N SER A 193 -5.84 5.39 -21.26
CA SER A 193 -4.97 4.62 -20.36
C SER A 193 -5.20 5.01 -18.91
N ILE A 194 -4.94 4.07 -17.99
CA ILE A 194 -5.18 4.26 -16.57
C ILE A 194 -3.85 4.22 -15.82
N GLY A 195 -3.58 5.28 -15.06
CA GLY A 195 -2.42 5.38 -14.20
C GLY A 195 -1.66 6.69 -14.33
N ALA A 196 -0.88 7.01 -13.30
CA ALA A 196 0.15 8.04 -13.34
C ALA A 196 1.51 7.45 -12.93
N CYS A 197 2.35 7.08 -13.91
CA CYS A 197 3.68 6.51 -13.67
C CYS A 197 4.63 7.45 -12.90
N THR A 198 4.26 8.72 -12.73
CA THR A 198 5.04 9.70 -11.96
C THR A 198 4.65 9.78 -10.48
N ALA A 199 3.77 8.90 -10.00
CA ALA A 199 3.32 8.88 -8.61
C ALA A 199 4.48 8.60 -7.62
N CYS A 200 5.39 7.68 -7.96
CA CYS A 200 6.49 7.26 -7.08
C CYS A 200 7.85 7.84 -7.49
N HIS A 201 8.20 7.76 -8.78
CA HIS A 201 9.40 8.38 -9.36
C HIS A 201 8.99 9.55 -10.25
N GLN A 202 9.11 10.75 -9.70
CA GLN A 202 8.53 11.95 -10.26
C GLN A 202 9.26 12.41 -11.53
N ARG A 203 8.49 13.03 -12.43
CA ARG A 203 9.07 13.78 -13.55
C ARG A 203 9.90 14.97 -13.03
N HIS A 204 10.96 15.39 -13.68
CA HIS A 204 11.53 14.85 -14.93
C HIS A 204 12.84 14.07 -14.70
N GLU A 205 13.16 13.74 -13.45
CA GLU A 205 14.35 12.96 -13.12
C GLU A 205 14.07 11.44 -13.16
N PHE A 206 12.83 11.02 -12.87
CA PHE A 206 12.39 9.62 -12.88
C PHE A 206 13.31 8.71 -12.04
N SER A 207 13.67 9.19 -10.86
CA SER A 207 14.68 8.56 -10.02
C SER A 207 14.16 7.30 -9.30
N MET A 208 14.81 6.17 -9.54
CA MET A 208 14.56 4.95 -8.77
C MET A 208 14.92 5.12 -7.28
N VAL A 209 15.92 5.95 -6.97
CA VAL A 209 16.27 6.29 -5.58
C VAL A 209 15.05 6.91 -4.90
N GLN A 210 14.36 7.84 -5.58
CA GLN A 210 13.14 8.43 -5.05
C GLN A 210 12.04 7.37 -4.82
N ALA A 211 11.77 6.51 -5.80
CA ALA A 211 10.74 5.48 -5.67
C ALA A 211 11.04 4.45 -4.57
N ARG A 212 12.31 4.20 -4.26
CA ARG A 212 12.73 3.27 -3.19
C ARG A 212 12.66 3.87 -1.80
N ARG A 213 12.49 5.18 -1.68
CA ARG A 213 12.42 5.87 -0.40
C ARG A 213 10.99 5.89 0.15
N PRO A 214 10.79 5.68 1.46
CA PRO A 214 9.47 5.73 2.09
C PRO A 214 8.72 7.05 1.84
N GLU A 215 9.45 8.15 1.67
CA GLU A 215 8.87 9.47 1.38
C GLU A 215 8.00 9.49 0.11
N ALA A 216 8.32 8.69 -0.92
CA ALA A 216 7.54 8.64 -2.16
C ALA A 216 6.13 8.06 -1.93
N CYS A 217 5.97 7.14 -0.97
CA CYS A 217 4.68 6.55 -0.61
C CYS A 217 3.85 7.50 0.26
N GLY A 218 4.52 8.29 1.10
CA GLY A 218 3.92 9.15 2.12
C GLY A 218 3.09 10.32 1.59
N LYS A 219 3.04 10.56 0.26
CA LYS A 219 2.07 11.49 -0.34
C LYS A 219 0.62 11.00 -0.18
N CYS A 220 0.41 9.68 -0.20
CA CYS A 220 -0.92 9.07 -0.20
C CYS A 220 -1.14 8.09 0.97
N HIS A 221 -0.07 7.42 1.43
CA HIS A 221 -0.11 6.43 2.50
C HIS A 221 0.23 7.06 3.87
N LEU A 222 -0.67 7.91 4.35
CA LEU A 222 -0.52 8.70 5.57
C LEU A 222 -1.89 8.97 6.21
N GLY A 223 -1.87 9.62 7.37
CA GLY A 223 -3.07 10.23 7.94
C GLY A 223 -3.96 9.28 8.72
N PRO A 224 -5.19 9.70 9.05
CA PRO A 224 -5.97 9.09 10.13
C PRO A 224 -6.53 7.70 9.80
N ASP A 225 -6.71 7.37 8.52
CA ASP A 225 -7.36 6.14 8.07
C ASP A 225 -6.37 5.07 7.59
N HIS A 226 -5.19 5.47 7.15
CA HIS A 226 -4.14 4.54 6.78
C HIS A 226 -2.74 5.15 6.95
N PRO A 227 -2.24 5.30 8.20
CA PRO A 227 -0.99 5.97 8.50
C PRO A 227 0.24 5.09 8.23
N GLN A 228 0.36 4.50 7.04
CA GLN A 228 1.47 3.57 6.80
C GLN A 228 2.84 4.26 6.86
N LYS A 229 2.93 5.55 6.51
CA LYS A 229 4.16 6.33 6.61
C LYS A 229 4.59 6.51 8.07
N GLU A 230 3.67 6.91 8.92
CA GLU A 230 3.91 7.17 10.35
C GLU A 230 4.20 5.87 11.09
N ILE A 231 3.45 4.81 10.77
CA ILE A 231 3.71 3.45 11.26
C ILE A 231 5.12 2.99 10.89
N TYR A 232 5.54 3.20 9.64
CA TYR A 232 6.89 2.83 9.21
C TYR A 232 7.95 3.63 9.97
N GLU A 233 7.76 4.94 10.14
CA GLU A 233 8.68 5.82 10.89
C GLU A 233 8.83 5.41 12.37
N GLU A 234 7.73 5.01 13.03
CA GLU A 234 7.77 4.51 14.40
C GLU A 234 8.50 3.15 14.50
N SER A 235 8.33 2.30 13.49
CA SER A 235 8.87 0.94 13.50
C SER A 235 10.40 0.92 13.55
N LYS A 236 10.96 -0.19 14.06
CA LYS A 236 12.42 -0.42 14.00
C LYS A 236 12.96 -0.46 12.58
N HIS A 237 12.15 -0.82 11.59
CA HIS A 237 12.56 -0.78 10.19
C HIS A 237 12.79 0.66 9.71
N GLY A 238 11.85 1.58 10.00
CA GLY A 238 12.02 2.98 9.62
C GLY A 238 13.16 3.66 10.36
N ILE A 239 13.26 3.45 11.68
CA ILE A 239 14.39 3.96 12.48
C ILE A 239 15.73 3.49 11.89
N ASN A 240 15.85 2.20 11.57
CA ASN A 240 17.09 1.67 10.97
C ASN A 240 17.34 2.20 9.57
N PHE A 241 16.30 2.40 8.74
CA PHE A 241 16.45 2.98 7.42
C PHE A 241 17.05 4.38 7.49
N TYR A 242 16.48 5.27 8.31
CA TYR A 242 16.97 6.65 8.42
C TYR A 242 18.37 6.71 9.03
N ALA A 243 18.67 5.84 10.00
CA ALA A 243 20.00 5.75 10.59
C ALA A 243 21.08 5.25 9.61
N ASN A 244 20.70 4.61 8.50
CA ASN A 244 21.62 3.90 7.61
C ASN A 244 21.39 4.17 6.13
N VAL A 245 20.64 5.22 5.78
CA VAL A 245 20.21 5.46 4.39
C VAL A 245 21.38 5.55 3.41
N ASP A 246 22.52 6.08 3.85
CA ASP A 246 23.72 6.27 3.02
C ASP A 246 24.38 4.95 2.58
N ARG A 247 24.14 3.85 3.31
CA ARG A 247 24.66 2.51 2.96
C ARG A 247 23.60 1.60 2.32
N MET A 248 22.42 2.13 2.02
CA MET A 248 21.31 1.36 1.43
C MET A 248 21.46 1.12 -0.08
N ASN A 249 22.49 1.65 -0.74
CA ASN A 249 22.77 1.42 -2.16
C ASN A 249 21.55 1.69 -3.09
N LEU A 250 20.81 2.77 -2.78
CA LEU A 250 19.48 3.04 -3.35
C LEU A 250 19.46 3.25 -4.86
N ASP A 251 20.60 3.49 -5.51
CA ASP A 251 20.75 3.75 -6.94
C ASP A 251 21.12 2.49 -7.76
N SER A 252 21.42 1.37 -7.09
CA SER A 252 21.77 0.08 -7.70
C SER A 252 20.70 -0.42 -8.68
N ALA A 253 21.11 -0.97 -9.81
CA ALA A 253 20.17 -1.55 -10.78
C ALA A 253 19.49 -2.84 -10.25
N LYS A 254 20.20 -3.62 -9.44
CA LYS A 254 19.75 -4.93 -8.92
C LYS A 254 18.89 -4.78 -7.65
N TRP A 255 19.43 -4.09 -6.65
CA TRP A 255 18.78 -3.73 -5.38
C TRP A 255 17.94 -4.84 -4.70
N ILE A 256 18.60 -5.95 -4.38
CA ILE A 256 18.05 -7.12 -3.68
C ILE A 256 18.39 -7.06 -2.19
N VAL A 257 17.37 -7.18 -1.33
CA VAL A 257 17.55 -7.24 0.13
C VAL A 257 18.33 -8.49 0.55
N GLY A 258 19.29 -8.32 1.47
CA GLY A 258 20.21 -9.38 1.90
C GLY A 258 21.37 -9.66 0.94
N GLU A 259 21.46 -8.93 -0.18
CA GLU A 259 22.60 -8.99 -1.11
C GLU A 259 23.21 -7.62 -1.38
N ASP A 260 22.38 -6.66 -1.83
CA ASP A 260 22.81 -5.31 -2.17
C ASP A 260 22.69 -4.33 -1.00
N TYR A 261 21.87 -4.67 0.00
CA TYR A 261 21.71 -3.95 1.27
C TYR A 261 21.10 -4.86 2.34
N ASP A 262 21.40 -4.59 3.60
CA ASP A 262 20.94 -5.38 4.75
C ASP A 262 20.40 -4.53 5.93
N ALA A 263 20.59 -3.21 5.88
CA ALA A 263 20.39 -2.36 7.06
C ALA A 263 18.92 -2.24 7.49
N ALA A 264 17.99 -2.13 6.53
CA ALA A 264 16.55 -2.05 6.79
C ALA A 264 15.75 -2.33 5.51
N PRO A 265 14.50 -2.80 5.60
CA PRO A 265 13.56 -2.75 4.49
C PRO A 265 12.91 -1.36 4.37
N THR A 266 12.47 -1.02 3.16
CA THR A 266 11.60 0.13 2.84
C THR A 266 10.22 -0.35 2.40
N CYS A 267 9.28 0.57 2.17
CA CYS A 267 7.99 0.26 1.54
C CYS A 267 8.19 -0.51 0.21
N ALA A 268 9.11 -0.02 -0.63
CA ALA A 268 9.43 -0.64 -1.91
C ALA A 268 10.09 -2.01 -1.72
N THR A 269 10.94 -2.19 -0.71
CA THR A 269 11.55 -3.50 -0.38
C THR A 269 10.47 -4.57 -0.19
N CYS A 270 9.48 -4.27 0.65
CA CYS A 270 8.44 -5.21 1.01
C CYS A 270 7.44 -5.45 -0.12
N HIS A 271 7.00 -4.40 -0.82
CA HIS A 271 5.85 -4.49 -1.72
C HIS A 271 6.17 -4.59 -3.21
N MET A 272 7.40 -4.29 -3.65
CA MET A 272 7.72 -4.17 -5.08
C MET A 272 9.08 -4.74 -5.47
N SER A 273 10.09 -4.62 -4.62
CA SER A 273 11.48 -4.90 -4.98
C SER A 273 11.77 -6.39 -5.00
N ALA A 274 12.83 -6.75 -5.73
CA ALA A 274 13.29 -8.12 -5.82
C ALA A 274 13.83 -8.65 -4.48
N THR A 275 13.68 -9.96 -4.32
CA THR A 275 14.40 -10.78 -3.34
C THR A 275 15.32 -11.74 -4.10
N ARG A 276 15.96 -12.69 -3.41
CA ARG A 276 16.70 -13.77 -4.08
C ARG A 276 15.80 -14.67 -4.93
N GLU A 277 14.56 -14.83 -4.50
CA GLU A 277 13.60 -15.79 -5.08
C GLU A 277 12.50 -15.11 -5.91
N GLN A 278 12.42 -13.77 -5.87
CA GLN A 278 11.38 -12.99 -6.54
C GLN A 278 11.95 -11.83 -7.32
N ALA A 279 11.43 -11.60 -8.54
CA ALA A 279 11.74 -10.42 -9.34
C ALA A 279 11.05 -9.15 -8.78
N VAL A 280 11.48 -7.98 -9.29
CA VAL A 280 10.76 -6.72 -9.09
C VAL A 280 9.38 -6.82 -9.74
N THR A 281 8.38 -6.16 -9.15
CA THR A 281 7.04 -6.03 -9.72
C THR A 281 6.42 -4.66 -9.47
N HIS A 282 5.61 -4.19 -10.42
CA HIS A 282 4.73 -3.03 -10.26
C HIS A 282 3.30 -3.38 -9.82
N ASP A 283 2.98 -4.67 -9.59
CA ASP A 283 1.77 -5.08 -8.89
C ASP A 283 2.02 -5.11 -7.37
N VAL A 284 1.77 -3.98 -6.71
CA VAL A 284 1.90 -3.86 -5.24
C VAL A 284 0.97 -4.79 -4.45
N GLY A 285 -0.07 -5.33 -5.09
CA GLY A 285 -0.99 -6.28 -4.49
C GLY A 285 -0.41 -7.69 -4.40
N SER A 286 0.63 -8.00 -5.18
CA SER A 286 1.23 -9.34 -5.37
C SER A 286 1.61 -10.06 -4.07
N ARG A 287 1.90 -9.32 -2.99
CA ARG A 287 2.36 -9.86 -1.69
C ARG A 287 1.39 -9.61 -0.52
N ILE A 288 0.15 -9.19 -0.80
CA ILE A 288 -0.83 -8.85 0.23
C ILE A 288 -1.70 -10.06 0.57
N SER A 289 -1.74 -10.50 1.84
CA SER A 289 -2.62 -11.61 2.27
C SER A 289 -3.99 -11.15 2.79
N TRP A 290 -4.08 -9.93 3.31
CA TRP A 290 -5.28 -9.35 3.92
C TRP A 290 -5.64 -8.04 3.23
N THR A 291 -6.93 -7.80 2.99
CA THR A 291 -7.42 -6.44 2.79
C THR A 291 -7.77 -5.82 4.16
N LEU A 292 -7.04 -4.78 4.55
CA LEU A 292 -7.23 -4.06 5.82
C LEU A 292 -8.11 -2.81 5.68
N ARG A 293 -8.50 -2.46 4.45
CA ARG A 293 -9.38 -1.33 4.12
C ARG A 293 -10.82 -1.47 4.62
N PRO A 294 -11.53 -2.61 4.44
CA PRO A 294 -12.94 -2.71 4.82
C PRO A 294 -13.15 -2.72 6.34
N ALA A 295 -14.38 -2.41 6.76
CA ALA A 295 -14.77 -2.44 8.17
C ALA A 295 -14.42 -3.77 8.83
N VAL A 296 -14.76 -4.89 8.17
CA VAL A 296 -14.31 -6.25 8.54
C VAL A 296 -13.24 -6.67 7.53
N SER A 297 -12.04 -7.01 8.02
CA SER A 297 -10.94 -7.47 7.16
C SER A 297 -11.20 -8.87 6.59
N GLU A 298 -10.80 -9.07 5.35
CA GLU A 298 -10.94 -10.35 4.63
C GLU A 298 -9.61 -10.75 3.98
N LYS A 299 -9.45 -12.04 3.69
CA LYS A 299 -8.35 -12.49 2.83
C LYS A 299 -8.51 -11.88 1.44
N ILE A 300 -7.42 -11.43 0.83
CA ILE A 300 -7.46 -10.60 -0.38
C ILE A 300 -8.17 -11.30 -1.56
N ASP A 301 -8.12 -12.63 -1.60
CA ASP A 301 -8.67 -13.49 -2.64
C ASP A 301 -10.11 -13.96 -2.33
N ALA A 302 -10.65 -13.67 -1.15
CA ALA A 302 -11.94 -14.19 -0.71
C ALA A 302 -13.08 -13.82 -1.67
N LYS A 303 -13.15 -12.55 -2.09
CA LYS A 303 -14.17 -12.05 -3.02
C LYS A 303 -14.00 -12.65 -4.42
N ASP A 304 -12.77 -12.72 -4.93
CA ASP A 304 -12.50 -13.26 -6.25
C ASP A 304 -12.81 -14.76 -6.30
N LYS A 305 -12.40 -15.51 -5.27
CA LYS A 305 -12.74 -16.92 -5.08
C LYS A 305 -14.24 -17.16 -5.01
N ALA A 306 -14.98 -16.34 -4.27
CA ALA A 306 -16.44 -16.42 -4.19
C ALA A 306 -17.12 -16.14 -5.55
N SER A 307 -16.49 -15.33 -6.41
CA SER A 307 -16.94 -15.05 -7.77
C SER A 307 -16.47 -16.05 -8.84
N GLY A 308 -15.75 -17.10 -8.44
CA GLY A 308 -15.21 -18.12 -9.35
C GLY A 308 -14.01 -17.67 -10.19
N LYS A 309 -13.41 -16.51 -9.87
CA LYS A 309 -12.19 -16.04 -10.54
C LYS A 309 -10.97 -16.77 -10.00
N GLN A 310 -10.10 -17.19 -10.92
CA GLN A 310 -8.80 -17.72 -10.56
C GLN A 310 -7.82 -16.55 -10.37
N VAL A 311 -7.33 -16.40 -9.15
CA VAL A 311 -6.34 -15.40 -8.75
C VAL A 311 -5.29 -16.05 -7.87
N LYS A 312 -4.13 -15.40 -7.71
CA LYS A 312 -3.11 -15.85 -6.76
C LYS A 312 -3.70 -15.88 -5.34
N SER A 313 -3.59 -17.03 -4.68
CA SER A 313 -4.17 -17.29 -3.36
C SER A 313 -3.55 -16.40 -2.28
N TRP A 314 -4.28 -16.11 -1.20
CA TRP A 314 -3.72 -15.35 -0.08
C TRP A 314 -2.53 -16.09 0.58
N GLU A 315 -2.52 -17.42 0.55
CA GLU A 315 -1.43 -18.26 1.06
C GLU A 315 -0.16 -18.06 0.22
N ASP A 316 -0.27 -18.06 -1.10
CA ASP A 316 0.88 -17.82 -1.99
C ASP A 316 1.39 -16.38 -1.83
N ARG A 317 0.49 -15.39 -1.70
CA ARG A 317 0.87 -14.00 -1.43
C ARG A 317 1.55 -13.84 -0.06
N ARG A 318 1.09 -14.60 0.95
CA ARG A 318 1.74 -14.67 2.27
C ARG A 318 3.14 -15.26 2.15
N LYS A 319 3.31 -16.33 1.37
CA LYS A 319 4.62 -16.96 1.13
C LYS A 319 5.59 -15.98 0.47
N ASP A 320 5.14 -15.23 -0.54
CA ASP A 320 5.95 -14.18 -1.16
C ASP A 320 6.40 -13.11 -0.14
N MET A 321 5.51 -12.64 0.73
CA MET A 321 5.92 -11.66 1.74
C MET A 321 6.87 -12.28 2.79
N GLN A 322 6.62 -13.53 3.19
CA GLN A 322 7.50 -14.24 4.11
C GLN A 322 8.91 -14.44 3.56
N ASP A 323 9.06 -14.61 2.25
CA ASP A 323 10.36 -14.67 1.58
C ASP A 323 11.12 -13.33 1.72
N VAL A 324 10.44 -12.18 1.59
CA VAL A 324 11.06 -10.88 1.91
C VAL A 324 11.55 -10.84 3.35
N CYS A 325 10.72 -11.26 4.31
CA CYS A 325 11.10 -11.27 5.73
C CYS A 325 12.34 -12.16 5.97
N GLN A 326 12.41 -13.29 5.29
CA GLN A 326 13.46 -14.30 5.46
C GLN A 326 14.81 -13.92 4.84
N ALA A 327 14.87 -12.83 4.07
CA ALA A 327 16.15 -12.24 3.68
C ALA A 327 16.96 -11.73 4.89
N CYS A 328 16.29 -11.38 6.00
CA CYS A 328 16.93 -10.83 7.21
C CYS A 328 16.56 -11.59 8.51
N HIS A 329 15.41 -12.27 8.56
CA HIS A 329 14.89 -12.90 9.77
C HIS A 329 14.79 -14.41 9.65
N THR A 330 14.88 -15.10 10.79
CA THR A 330 14.64 -16.55 10.83
C THR A 330 13.17 -16.85 10.55
N LYS A 331 12.90 -18.05 10.02
CA LYS A 331 11.54 -18.52 9.80
C LYS A 331 10.68 -18.46 11.08
N SER A 332 11.23 -18.83 12.24
CA SER A 332 10.48 -18.84 13.50
C SER A 332 10.02 -17.44 13.93
N MET A 333 10.87 -16.43 13.74
CA MET A 333 10.51 -15.04 14.01
C MET A 333 9.40 -14.58 13.06
N THR A 334 9.55 -14.85 11.77
CA THR A 334 8.56 -14.52 10.73
C THR A 334 7.20 -15.19 11.00
N ASP A 335 7.19 -16.48 11.33
CA ASP A 335 5.96 -17.22 11.66
C ASP A 335 5.28 -16.65 12.91
N SER A 336 6.06 -16.30 13.94
CA SER A 336 5.55 -15.73 15.19
C SER A 336 4.94 -14.35 14.97
N PHE A 337 5.56 -13.51 14.14
CA PHE A 337 5.02 -12.21 13.74
C PHE A 337 3.65 -12.38 13.09
N TYR A 338 3.52 -13.30 12.13
CA TYR A 338 2.26 -13.51 11.44
C TYR A 338 1.15 -14.08 12.33
N GLN A 339 1.49 -14.92 13.30
CA GLN A 339 0.51 -15.36 14.31
C GLN A 339 -0.01 -14.18 15.13
N GLN A 340 0.85 -13.25 15.54
CA GLN A 340 0.44 -12.06 16.29
C GLN A 340 -0.43 -11.14 15.42
N PHE A 341 0.00 -10.86 14.19
CA PHE A 341 -0.75 -10.03 13.25
C PHE A 341 -2.13 -10.61 12.94
N ASP A 342 -2.20 -11.89 12.56
CA ASP A 342 -3.46 -12.55 12.24
C ASP A 342 -4.39 -12.59 13.47
N SER A 343 -3.84 -12.80 14.67
CA SER A 343 -4.61 -12.77 15.91
C SER A 343 -5.22 -11.39 16.20
N LEU A 344 -4.49 -10.30 15.98
CA LEU A 344 -5.04 -8.95 16.18
C LEU A 344 -6.15 -8.64 15.16
N VAL A 345 -5.95 -9.01 13.89
CA VAL A 345 -6.98 -8.81 12.84
C VAL A 345 -8.27 -9.54 13.22
N ASN A 346 -8.17 -10.80 13.66
CA ASN A 346 -9.32 -11.58 14.11
C ASN A 346 -9.96 -10.98 15.37
N LEU A 347 -9.17 -10.59 16.37
CA LEU A 347 -9.69 -9.92 17.57
C LEU A 347 -10.51 -8.68 17.20
N TYR A 348 -9.98 -7.82 16.34
CA TYR A 348 -10.69 -6.63 15.88
C TYR A 348 -11.97 -7.00 15.11
N ASN A 349 -11.88 -7.94 14.18
CA ASN A 349 -13.00 -8.38 13.35
C ASN A 349 -14.16 -8.94 14.19
N ASP A 350 -13.84 -9.83 15.13
CA ASP A 350 -14.82 -10.62 15.87
C ASP A 350 -15.44 -9.82 17.02
N LYS A 351 -14.60 -9.05 17.74
CA LYS A 351 -15.01 -8.30 18.92
C LYS A 351 -15.65 -6.94 18.61
N PHE A 352 -15.25 -6.29 17.51
CA PHE A 352 -15.66 -4.90 17.26
C PHE A 352 -16.34 -4.71 15.90
N ALA A 353 -15.67 -5.07 14.81
CA ALA A 353 -16.17 -4.74 13.48
C ALA A 353 -17.45 -5.49 13.10
N THR A 354 -17.50 -6.81 13.34
CA THR A 354 -18.69 -7.61 13.04
C THR A 354 -19.87 -7.19 13.93
N PRO A 355 -19.71 -7.06 15.26
CA PRO A 355 -20.75 -6.51 16.12
C PRO A 355 -21.24 -5.11 15.71
N GLY A 356 -20.33 -4.16 15.49
CA GLY A 356 -20.71 -2.80 15.11
C GLY A 356 -21.47 -2.74 13.78
N LYS A 357 -21.04 -3.54 12.78
CA LYS A 357 -21.76 -3.68 11.52
C LYS A 357 -23.17 -4.25 11.71
N THR A 358 -23.33 -5.23 12.61
CA THR A 358 -24.64 -5.81 12.95
C THR A 358 -25.55 -4.79 13.63
N LEU A 359 -25.02 -3.97 14.56
CA LEU A 359 -25.77 -2.90 15.22
C LEU A 359 -26.29 -1.88 14.19
N MET A 360 -25.40 -1.35 13.35
CA MET A 360 -25.80 -0.39 12.30
C MET A 360 -26.81 -0.97 11.31
N ALA A 361 -26.62 -2.23 10.90
CA ALA A 361 -27.57 -2.93 10.03
C ALA A 361 -28.94 -3.11 10.69
N THR A 362 -28.97 -3.32 12.01
CA THR A 362 -30.20 -3.47 12.79
C THR A 362 -30.97 -2.16 12.84
N LEU A 363 -30.31 -1.05 13.20
CA LEU A 363 -30.96 0.26 13.22
C LEU A 363 -31.55 0.61 11.86
N LYS A 364 -30.79 0.38 10.78
CA LYS A 364 -31.29 0.62 9.42
C LYS A 364 -32.49 -0.25 9.07
N LYS A 365 -32.42 -1.56 9.37
CA LYS A 365 -33.50 -2.51 9.07
C LYS A 365 -34.79 -2.17 9.81
N GLU A 366 -34.68 -1.72 11.05
CA GLU A 366 -35.81 -1.39 11.91
C GLU A 366 -36.33 0.05 11.69
N GLY A 367 -35.78 0.80 10.72
CA GLY A 367 -36.20 2.16 10.40
C GLY A 367 -35.87 3.17 11.51
N MET A 368 -34.75 2.95 12.23
CA MET A 368 -34.29 3.79 13.35
C MET A 368 -33.23 4.81 12.93
N LEU A 369 -32.80 4.78 11.67
CA LEU A 369 -31.92 5.78 11.06
C LEU A 369 -32.68 6.53 9.97
N THR A 370 -32.23 7.73 9.65
CA THR A 370 -32.74 8.46 8.49
C THR A 370 -32.20 7.87 7.17
N ASP A 371 -32.78 8.32 6.05
CA ASP A 371 -32.25 7.99 4.72
C ASP A 371 -31.04 8.85 4.34
N VAL A 372 -30.77 9.93 5.08
CA VAL A 372 -29.61 10.81 4.87
C VAL A 372 -28.42 10.15 5.56
N GLY A 373 -27.29 10.02 4.86
CA GLY A 373 -26.09 9.46 5.47
C GLY A 373 -25.26 10.54 6.15
N PHE A 374 -24.66 10.19 7.29
CA PHE A 374 -23.83 11.07 8.11
C PHE A 374 -24.56 12.27 8.72
N ASP A 375 -25.89 12.18 8.90
CA ASP A 375 -26.66 13.19 9.65
C ASP A 375 -26.86 12.82 11.12
N GLU A 376 -26.55 11.58 11.49
CA GLU A 376 -26.70 11.08 12.86
C GLU A 376 -25.34 10.76 13.52
N GLU A 377 -25.19 11.11 14.80
CA GLU A 377 -23.92 10.97 15.54
C GLU A 377 -23.37 9.53 15.52
N ILE A 378 -24.24 8.53 15.64
CA ILE A 378 -23.83 7.12 15.62
C ILE A 378 -23.18 6.69 14.29
N GLU A 379 -23.56 7.32 13.17
CA GLU A 379 -22.95 7.02 11.88
C GLU A 379 -21.50 7.51 11.84
N TRP A 380 -21.22 8.67 12.43
CA TRP A 380 -19.86 9.19 12.60
C TRP A 380 -19.04 8.33 13.56
N THR A 381 -19.61 7.95 14.71
CA THR A 381 -18.96 7.06 15.67
C THR A 381 -18.58 5.73 15.03
N TRP A 382 -19.53 5.11 14.30
CA TRP A 382 -19.26 3.89 13.56
C TRP A 382 -18.16 4.12 12.51
N PHE A 383 -18.25 5.19 11.72
CA PHE A 383 -17.25 5.52 10.72
C PHE A 383 -15.86 5.65 11.32
N TYR A 384 -15.67 6.42 12.39
CA TYR A 384 -14.37 6.55 13.04
C TYR A 384 -13.85 5.22 13.58
N LEU A 385 -14.72 4.43 14.23
CA LEU A 385 -14.37 3.13 14.80
C LEU A 385 -13.70 2.22 13.77
N TRP A 386 -14.30 2.06 12.59
CA TRP A 386 -13.77 1.12 11.60
C TRP A 386 -12.81 1.77 10.60
N HIS A 387 -13.07 3.01 10.17
CA HIS A 387 -12.34 3.71 9.10
C HIS A 387 -11.02 4.26 9.62
N HIS A 388 -11.01 4.86 10.81
CA HIS A 388 -9.79 5.40 11.40
C HIS A 388 -9.17 4.38 12.34
N GLU A 389 -9.76 4.18 13.50
CA GLU A 389 -9.10 3.53 14.64
C GLU A 389 -8.87 2.04 14.35
N GLY A 390 -9.87 1.38 13.75
CA GLY A 390 -9.79 -0.01 13.32
C GLY A 390 -8.77 -0.23 12.21
N ARG A 391 -8.65 0.68 11.23
CA ARG A 391 -7.59 0.58 10.22
C ARG A 391 -6.22 0.84 10.85
N ARG A 392 -6.07 1.84 11.71
CA ARG A 392 -4.82 2.15 12.44
C ARG A 392 -4.31 0.94 13.22
N ALA A 393 -5.18 0.30 14.01
CA ALA A 393 -4.84 -0.89 14.78
C ALA A 393 -4.26 -2.03 13.89
N ARG A 394 -4.98 -2.34 12.80
CA ARG A 394 -4.61 -3.44 11.90
C ARG A 394 -3.34 -3.15 11.10
N HIS A 395 -3.17 -1.91 10.61
CA HIS A 395 -1.95 -1.51 9.91
C HIS A 395 -0.76 -1.43 10.86
N GLY A 396 -0.95 -0.95 12.10
CA GLY A 396 0.09 -0.89 13.12
C GLY A 396 0.66 -2.27 13.43
N ALA A 397 -0.21 -3.28 13.59
CA ALA A 397 0.23 -4.67 13.72
C ALA A 397 0.91 -5.24 12.46
N ALA A 398 0.43 -4.89 11.27
CA ALA A 398 0.99 -5.38 10.01
C ALA A 398 2.43 -4.90 9.74
N MET A 399 2.86 -3.81 10.37
CA MET A 399 4.18 -3.19 10.12
C MET A 399 4.95 -2.86 11.41
N MET A 400 4.59 -3.50 12.52
CA MET A 400 5.32 -3.43 13.81
C MET A 400 5.42 -2.03 14.43
N ALA A 401 4.32 -1.26 14.38
CA ALA A 401 4.16 -0.02 15.15
C ALA A 401 3.26 -0.27 16.37
N PRO A 402 3.84 -0.50 17.56
CA PRO A 402 3.06 -0.81 18.76
C PRO A 402 2.12 0.32 19.19
N ASP A 403 2.46 1.59 18.98
CA ASP A 403 1.62 2.72 19.38
C ASP A 403 0.37 2.81 18.48
N TYR A 404 0.54 2.64 17.17
CA TYR A 404 -0.59 2.51 16.23
C TYR A 404 -1.43 1.26 16.43
N ALA A 405 -0.84 0.16 16.90
CA ALA A 405 -1.61 -1.05 17.24
C ALA A 405 -2.45 -0.84 18.51
N GLN A 406 -1.93 -0.10 19.50
CA GLN A 406 -2.55 0.09 20.81
C GLN A 406 -3.21 1.47 20.92
N TRP A 407 -2.45 2.55 21.16
CA TRP A 407 -2.97 3.81 21.68
C TRP A 407 -3.76 4.58 20.62
N HIS A 408 -3.27 4.59 19.39
CA HIS A 408 -4.00 5.14 18.23
C HIS A 408 -4.90 4.11 17.54
N GLY A 409 -4.99 2.89 18.08
CA GLY A 409 -5.68 1.75 17.48
C GLY A 409 -6.69 1.13 18.44
N MET A 410 -6.36 -0.04 18.99
CA MET A 410 -7.30 -0.82 19.80
C MET A 410 -7.84 -0.10 21.04
N PHE A 411 -7.09 0.85 21.60
CA PHE A 411 -7.56 1.69 22.71
C PHE A 411 -8.74 2.56 22.28
N GLU A 412 -8.58 3.32 21.19
CA GLU A 412 -9.65 4.17 20.64
C GLU A 412 -10.80 3.33 20.09
N VAL A 413 -10.53 2.19 19.44
CA VAL A 413 -11.59 1.24 19.00
C VAL A 413 -12.46 0.80 20.17
N ALA A 414 -11.85 0.44 21.30
CA ALA A 414 -12.58 0.01 22.49
C ALA A 414 -13.40 1.16 23.08
N GLU A 415 -12.82 2.36 23.20
CA GLU A 415 -13.53 3.54 23.68
C GLU A 415 -14.73 3.86 22.78
N ARG A 416 -14.55 3.95 21.46
CA ARG A 416 -15.66 4.18 20.52
C ARG A 416 -16.76 3.15 20.65
N PHE A 417 -16.40 1.87 20.73
CA PHE A 417 -17.40 0.81 20.79
C PHE A 417 -18.22 0.88 22.09
N TYR A 418 -17.54 0.87 23.24
CA TYR A 418 -18.18 0.70 24.54
C TYR A 418 -18.74 1.99 25.13
N VAL A 419 -18.05 3.11 24.92
CA VAL A 419 -18.39 4.39 25.56
C VAL A 419 -19.29 5.26 24.68
N GLN A 420 -19.18 5.14 23.35
CA GLN A 420 -19.95 5.97 22.41
C GLN A 420 -21.03 5.16 21.69
N MET A 421 -20.63 4.15 20.92
CA MET A 421 -21.53 3.44 20.00
C MET A 421 -22.64 2.67 20.74
N VAL A 422 -22.32 1.97 21.84
CA VAL A 422 -23.33 1.24 22.63
C VAL A 422 -24.40 2.17 23.22
N PRO A 423 -24.06 3.27 23.93
CA PRO A 423 -25.04 4.24 24.38
C PRO A 423 -25.84 4.90 23.25
N GLN A 424 -25.18 5.35 22.18
CA GLN A 424 -25.86 5.98 21.04
C GLN A 424 -26.82 5.00 20.33
N TYR A 425 -26.48 3.71 20.26
CA TYR A 425 -27.37 2.68 19.74
C TYR A 425 -28.63 2.56 20.60
N LEU A 426 -28.49 2.54 21.92
CA LEU A 426 -29.62 2.48 22.85
C LEU A 426 -30.49 3.74 22.75
N GLU A 427 -29.90 4.92 22.60
CA GLU A 427 -30.65 6.16 22.39
C GLU A 427 -31.53 6.09 21.14
N LYS A 428 -31.00 5.60 20.02
CA LYS A 428 -31.79 5.41 18.78
C LYS A 428 -32.93 4.41 18.98
N VAL A 429 -32.69 3.36 19.75
CA VAL A 429 -33.70 2.37 20.11
C VAL A 429 -34.80 2.98 20.99
N ASP A 430 -34.43 3.77 22.00
CA ASP A 430 -35.36 4.47 22.91
C ASP A 430 -36.21 5.50 22.15
N GLU A 431 -35.60 6.28 21.25
CA GLU A 431 -36.30 7.22 20.38
C GLU A 431 -37.35 6.52 19.51
N ALA A 432 -36.97 5.40 18.89
CA ALA A 432 -37.87 4.62 18.05
C ALA A 432 -39.03 4.04 18.86
N GLU A 433 -38.77 3.55 20.07
CA GLU A 433 -39.80 3.08 21.01
C GLU A 433 -40.80 4.19 21.36
N HIS A 434 -40.31 5.38 21.70
CA HIS A 434 -41.15 6.55 21.97
C HIS A 434 -41.97 7.01 20.77
N LYS A 435 -41.44 6.85 19.55
CA LYS A 435 -42.16 7.10 18.28
C LYS A 435 -43.15 5.97 17.92
N GLY A 436 -43.26 4.93 18.74
CA GLY A 436 -44.24 3.84 18.61
C GLY A 436 -43.70 2.54 18.02
N ASN A 437 -42.41 2.47 17.64
CA ASN A 437 -41.78 1.25 17.11
C ASN A 437 -41.28 0.33 18.24
N LYS A 438 -42.21 -0.17 19.07
CA LYS A 438 -41.88 -1.00 20.23
C LYS A 438 -41.26 -2.34 19.86
N GLU A 439 -41.85 -3.04 18.89
CA GLU A 439 -41.34 -4.36 18.49
C GLU A 439 -39.96 -4.28 17.84
N GLY A 440 -39.68 -3.23 17.07
CA GLY A 440 -38.34 -2.98 16.52
C GLY A 440 -37.34 -2.69 17.63
N ALA A 441 -37.73 -1.90 18.63
CA ALA A 441 -36.88 -1.61 19.79
C ALA A 441 -36.53 -2.88 20.58
N ASP A 442 -37.50 -3.76 20.86
CA ASP A 442 -37.27 -5.03 21.54
C ASP A 442 -36.28 -5.93 20.77
N ARG A 443 -36.44 -6.02 19.44
CA ARG A 443 -35.50 -6.76 18.57
C ARG A 443 -34.11 -6.16 18.62
N ALA A 444 -34.00 -4.84 18.58
CA ALA A 444 -32.74 -4.13 18.59
C ALA A 444 -31.99 -4.28 19.93
N ARG A 445 -32.67 -4.20 21.07
CA ARG A 445 -32.06 -4.48 22.39
C ARG A 445 -31.57 -5.93 22.48
N LYS A 446 -32.38 -6.88 22.01
CA LYS A 446 -31.99 -8.29 21.99
C LYS A 446 -30.69 -8.53 21.20
N VAL A 447 -30.51 -7.88 20.05
CA VAL A 447 -29.27 -7.97 19.27
C VAL A 447 -28.07 -7.46 20.06
N LEU A 448 -28.21 -6.33 20.77
CA LEU A 448 -27.15 -5.80 21.61
C LEU A 448 -26.83 -6.75 22.79
N ASP A 449 -27.86 -7.27 23.45
CA ASP A 449 -27.69 -8.23 24.56
C ASP A 449 -26.95 -9.49 24.11
N GLU A 450 -27.30 -10.04 22.93
CA GLU A 450 -26.61 -11.20 22.35
C GLU A 450 -25.13 -10.90 22.03
N ILE A 451 -24.81 -9.69 21.59
CA ILE A 451 -23.43 -9.25 21.36
C ILE A 451 -22.67 -9.14 22.69
N LEU A 452 -23.24 -8.43 23.67
CA LEU A 452 -22.58 -8.15 24.96
C LEU A 452 -22.51 -9.38 25.88
N ALA A 453 -23.32 -10.41 25.63
CA ALA A 453 -23.25 -11.69 26.32
C ALA A 453 -22.05 -12.56 25.90
N LYS A 454 -21.38 -12.24 24.79
CA LYS A 454 -20.21 -13.02 24.37
C LYS A 454 -19.03 -12.83 25.34
N PRO A 455 -18.20 -13.88 25.57
CA PRO A 455 -17.14 -13.86 26.59
C PRO A 455 -16.16 -12.67 26.47
N GLU A 456 -15.84 -12.25 25.25
CA GLU A 456 -14.92 -11.14 24.97
C GLU A 456 -15.42 -9.76 25.43
N HIS A 457 -16.73 -9.60 25.66
CA HIS A 457 -17.35 -8.37 26.19
C HIS A 457 -17.64 -8.43 27.70
N ALA A 458 -17.38 -9.57 28.36
CA ALA A 458 -17.80 -9.80 29.75
C ALA A 458 -17.23 -8.78 30.77
N TRP A 459 -16.07 -8.18 30.48
CA TRP A 459 -15.51 -7.11 31.31
C TRP A 459 -16.41 -5.87 31.37
N PHE A 460 -17.08 -5.52 30.27
CA PHE A 460 -17.91 -4.34 30.14
C PHE A 460 -19.27 -4.54 30.83
N THR A 461 -19.81 -5.75 30.77
CA THR A 461 -21.08 -6.10 31.42
C THR A 461 -20.93 -6.44 32.90
N GLY A 462 -19.70 -6.45 33.44
CA GLY A 462 -19.41 -6.88 34.81
C GLY A 462 -19.46 -8.40 35.03
N ASN A 463 -19.80 -9.17 33.98
CA ASN A 463 -19.97 -10.62 34.01
C ASN A 463 -18.68 -11.39 33.72
N GLU A 464 -17.51 -10.75 33.84
CA GLU A 464 -16.23 -11.43 33.62
C GLU A 464 -16.06 -12.59 34.60
N PRO A 465 -15.79 -13.83 34.12
CA PRO A 465 -15.69 -15.00 34.98
C PRO A 465 -14.59 -14.87 36.03
N GLU A 466 -14.87 -15.35 37.24
CA GLU A 466 -13.97 -15.19 38.40
C GLU A 466 -12.63 -15.89 38.17
N GLU A 467 -12.61 -17.01 37.44
CA GLU A 467 -11.38 -17.69 37.06
C GLU A 467 -10.48 -16.82 36.17
N ILE A 468 -11.05 -16.00 35.29
CA ILE A 468 -10.29 -15.09 34.42
C ILE A 468 -9.74 -13.91 35.24
N LYS A 469 -10.56 -13.32 36.12
CA LYS A 469 -10.12 -12.26 37.06
C LYS A 469 -8.97 -12.74 37.93
N LYS A 470 -9.14 -13.93 38.52
CA LYS A 470 -8.12 -14.57 39.36
C LYS A 470 -6.84 -14.85 38.57
N ALA A 471 -6.94 -15.39 37.35
CA ALA A 471 -5.78 -15.64 36.50
C ALA A 471 -5.00 -14.36 36.17
N ARG A 472 -5.69 -13.25 35.88
CA ARG A 472 -5.03 -11.94 35.65
C ARG A 472 -4.32 -11.42 36.90
N LEU A 473 -4.96 -11.52 38.06
CA LEU A 473 -4.36 -11.10 39.34
C LEU A 473 -3.15 -11.97 39.71
N GLU A 474 -3.22 -13.28 39.50
CA GLU A 474 -2.11 -14.21 39.72
C GLU A 474 -0.94 -13.91 38.78
N ALA A 475 -1.21 -13.67 37.50
CA ALA A 475 -0.19 -13.26 36.53
C ALA A 475 0.48 -11.93 36.93
N GLN A 476 -0.31 -10.93 37.36
CA GLN A 476 0.21 -9.65 37.83
C GLN A 476 1.08 -9.83 39.08
N LYS A 477 0.63 -10.62 40.06
CA LYS A 477 1.40 -10.92 41.28
C LYS A 477 2.71 -11.63 40.95
N ALA A 478 2.67 -12.63 40.06
CA ALA A 478 3.86 -13.35 39.62
C ALA A 478 4.86 -12.43 38.91
N PHE A 479 4.38 -11.49 38.08
CA PHE A 479 5.22 -10.48 37.44
C PHE A 479 5.86 -9.55 38.46
N LYS A 480 5.07 -8.99 39.39
CA LYS A 480 5.55 -8.11 40.47
C LYS A 480 6.63 -8.81 41.31
N ALA A 481 6.37 -10.03 41.76
CA ALA A 481 7.31 -10.81 42.55
C ALA A 481 8.63 -11.08 41.82
N ARG A 482 8.59 -11.23 40.49
CA ARG A 482 9.79 -11.52 39.68
C ARG A 482 10.62 -10.27 39.39
N TYR A 483 9.99 -9.12 39.15
CA TYR A 483 10.66 -7.97 38.53
C TYR A 483 10.60 -6.66 39.32
N LEU A 484 9.69 -6.50 40.27
CA LEU A 484 9.44 -5.19 40.91
C LEU A 484 9.87 -5.13 42.39
N GLY A 485 10.31 -6.24 42.99
CA GLY A 485 10.71 -6.28 44.40
C GLY A 485 9.61 -5.76 45.34
N GLU A 486 9.94 -5.51 46.61
CA GLU A 486 9.01 -4.90 47.58
C GLU A 486 8.97 -3.34 47.50
N SER A 487 9.73 -2.73 46.59
CA SER A 487 9.96 -1.28 46.53
C SER A 487 9.14 -0.52 45.47
N HIS A 488 8.10 -1.13 44.90
CA HIS A 488 7.17 -0.50 43.96
C HIS A 488 5.71 -0.62 44.40
#